data_AF-A0A7V2PP31-F1
#
_entry.id   AF-A0A7V2PP31-F1
#
_cell.length_a   1.000
_cell.length_b   1.000
_cell.length_c   1.000
_cell.angle_alpha   90.00
_cell.angle_beta   90.00
_cell.angle_gamma   90.00
#
_symmetry.space_group_name_H-M   'P 1'
#
loop_
_entity.id
_entity.type
_entity.pdbx_description
1 polymer ?
#
loop_
_entity_poly.entity_id
_entity_poly.type
_entity_poly.pdbx_seq_one_letter_code
_entity_poly.pdbx_strand_id
1 'polypeptide(L)'
;MRRTAFLAWIASLFVLFTLSACANNAASTPLTASGYLEAYRYHLSAEVPGTVAEVLVQEGQTVQAGAPLLRLRFSDVETALQSPQAALQRAQAQVRLAQI
;
A
#
# COMPACT_ATOMS: atom_id res chain seq x y z
N MET A 1 18.24 -73.34 -34.38
CA MET A 1 17.02 -72.62 -33.92
C MET A 1 17.21 -71.67 -32.73
N ARG A 2 18.22 -71.81 -31.84
CA ARG A 2 18.39 -70.96 -30.63
C ARG A 2 18.94 -69.53 -30.87
N ARG A 3 19.65 -69.31 -31.99
CA ARG A 3 20.29 -68.01 -32.32
C ARG A 3 19.31 -66.95 -32.83
N THR A 4 18.27 -67.35 -33.56
CA THR A 4 17.21 -66.45 -34.05
C THR A 4 16.28 -65.99 -32.93
N ALA A 5 16.02 -66.87 -31.95
CA ALA A 5 15.27 -66.52 -30.74
C ALA A 5 16.02 -65.48 -29.87
N PHE A 6 17.35 -65.60 -29.75
CA PHE A 6 18.17 -64.66 -28.98
C PHE A 6 18.27 -63.28 -29.66
N LEU A 7 18.41 -63.24 -30.98
CA LEU A 7 18.38 -62.01 -31.78
C LEU A 7 17.02 -61.30 -31.72
N ALA A 8 15.92 -62.06 -31.76
CA ALA A 8 14.57 -61.52 -31.61
C ALA A 8 14.34 -60.92 -30.21
N TRP A 9 14.91 -61.54 -29.18
CA TRP A 9 14.83 -61.03 -27.81
C TRP A 9 15.60 -59.73 -27.63
N ILE A 10 16.81 -59.62 -28.18
CA ILE A 10 17.61 -58.37 -28.16
C ILE A 10 16.89 -57.25 -28.92
N ALA A 11 16.32 -57.55 -30.09
CA ALA A 11 15.58 -56.57 -30.87
C ALA A 11 14.33 -56.07 -30.10
N SER A 12 13.60 -56.95 -29.43
CA SER A 12 12.44 -56.59 -28.62
C SER A 12 12.82 -55.74 -27.39
N LEU A 13 13.95 -56.06 -26.75
CA LEU A 13 14.46 -55.32 -25.59
C LEU A 13 14.96 -53.92 -26.00
N PHE A 14 15.57 -53.80 -27.17
CA PHE A 14 16.01 -52.52 -27.73
C PHE A 14 14.82 -51.62 -28.09
N VAL A 15 13.75 -52.19 -28.66
CA VAL A 15 12.51 -51.45 -28.94
C VAL A 15 11.82 -50.99 -27.65
N LEU A 16 11.84 -51.79 -26.59
CA LEU A 16 11.30 -51.37 -25.29
C LEU A 16 12.09 -50.20 -24.69
N PHE A 17 13.42 -50.21 -24.86
CA PHE A 17 14.30 -49.17 -24.33
C PHE A 17 14.08 -47.82 -25.04
N THR A 18 13.87 -47.82 -26.36
CA THR A 18 13.63 -46.57 -27.11
C THR A 18 12.26 -45.95 -26.83
N LEU A 19 11.23 -46.75 -26.52
CA LEU A 19 9.91 -46.21 -26.14
C LEU A 19 9.93 -45.51 -24.77
N SER A 20 10.79 -45.96 -23.85
CA SER A 20 10.88 -45.38 -22.50
C SER A 20 11.47 -43.97 -22.48
N ALA A 21 12.24 -43.59 -23.51
CA ALA A 21 12.89 -42.30 -23.61
C ALA A 21 11.93 -41.12 -23.92
N CYS A 22 10.70 -41.38 -24.36
CA CYS A 22 9.76 -40.34 -24.76
C CYS A 22 8.71 -39.97 -23.69
N ALA A 23 8.63 -40.69 -22.58
CA ALA A 23 7.47 -40.59 -21.67
C ALA A 23 7.50 -39.42 -20.67
N ASN A 24 8.62 -38.69 -20.55
CA ASN A 24 8.82 -37.75 -19.43
C ASN A 24 9.01 -36.27 -19.82
N ASN A 25 8.34 -35.82 -20.87
CA ASN A 25 8.29 -34.39 -21.22
C ASN A 25 7.01 -33.75 -20.66
N ALA A 26 6.89 -33.71 -19.32
CA ALA A 26 5.94 -32.82 -18.66
C ALA A 26 6.51 -31.40 -18.68
N ALA A 27 6.49 -30.76 -19.85
CA ALA A 27 6.88 -29.37 -20.01
C ALA A 27 5.81 -28.50 -19.36
N SER A 28 5.99 -28.19 -18.07
CA SER A 28 5.23 -27.13 -17.39
C SER A 28 5.68 -25.79 -17.97
N THR A 29 5.05 -25.35 -19.05
CA THR A 29 5.25 -24.01 -19.61
C THR A 29 4.78 -23.00 -18.57
N PRO A 30 5.69 -22.23 -17.93
CA PRO A 30 5.29 -21.26 -16.92
C PRO A 30 4.48 -20.17 -17.62
N LEU A 31 3.21 -20.02 -17.23
CA LEU A 31 2.33 -18.97 -17.71
C LEU A 31 2.95 -17.63 -17.29
N THR A 32 3.52 -16.91 -18.26
CA THR A 32 4.15 -15.62 -18.03
C THR A 32 3.18 -14.56 -18.52
N ALA A 33 2.67 -13.73 -17.60
CA ALA A 33 1.81 -12.61 -17.91
C ALA A 33 2.53 -11.30 -17.58
N SER A 34 2.46 -10.34 -18.49
CA SER A 34 2.94 -8.98 -18.27
C SER A 34 1.78 -8.08 -17.91
N GLY A 35 1.97 -7.25 -16.89
CA GLY A 35 1.02 -6.21 -16.49
C GLY A 35 1.77 -5.01 -15.93
N TYR A 36 1.06 -3.91 -15.76
CA TYR A 36 1.61 -2.71 -15.12
C TYR A 36 1.17 -2.67 -13.66
N LEU A 37 2.09 -2.31 -12.77
CA LEU A 37 1.76 -1.94 -11.41
C LEU A 37 1.54 -0.43 -11.35
N GLU A 38 0.34 -0.02 -10.96
CA GLU A 38 0.05 1.38 -10.67
C GLU A 38 -0.02 1.59 -9.15
N ALA A 39 0.60 2.67 -8.70
CA ALA A 39 0.51 3.13 -7.33
C ALA A 39 -0.25 4.45 -7.31
N TYR A 40 -1.23 4.56 -6.42
CA TYR A 40 -1.91 5.83 -6.18
C TYR A 40 -0.97 6.78 -5.44
N ARG A 41 -0.77 7.96 -6.02
CA ARG A 41 0.01 9.04 -5.40
C ARG A 41 -0.88 10.23 -5.19
N TYR A 42 -0.94 10.70 -3.96
CA TYR A 42 -1.68 11.89 -3.59
C TYR A 42 -0.70 12.95 -3.11
N HIS A 43 -0.85 14.16 -3.64
CA HIS A 43 -0.17 15.33 -3.11
C HIS A 43 -1.08 15.97 -2.07
N LEU A 44 -0.62 16.04 -0.82
CA LEU A 44 -1.37 16.63 0.27
C LEU A 44 -0.95 18.09 0.41
N SER A 45 -1.94 18.98 0.36
CA SER A 45 -1.77 20.40 0.59
C SER A 45 -2.58 20.82 1.81
N ALA A 46 -2.07 21.80 2.56
CA ALA A 46 -2.85 22.41 3.63
C ALA A 46 -4.05 23.16 3.04
N GLU A 47 -5.23 22.99 3.63
CA GLU A 47 -6.44 23.71 3.22
C GLU A 47 -6.37 25.20 3.60
N VAL A 48 -5.70 25.51 4.69
CA VAL A 48 -5.56 26.88 5.23
C VAL A 48 -4.09 27.30 5.17
N PRO A 49 -3.79 28.55 4.74
CA PRO A 49 -2.43 29.07 4.80
C PRO A 49 -1.95 29.17 6.25
N GLY A 50 -0.72 28.72 6.51
CA GLY A 50 -0.12 28.72 7.83
C GLY A 50 1.35 28.40 7.78
N THR A 51 2.07 28.64 8.88
CA THR A 51 3.49 28.29 8.97
C THR A 51 3.62 26.88 9.52
N VAL A 52 4.51 26.05 8.95
CA VAL A 52 4.79 24.71 9.49
C VAL A 52 5.46 24.87 10.86
N ALA A 53 4.79 24.39 11.89
CA ALA A 53 5.31 24.41 13.26
C ALA A 53 6.19 23.18 13.53
N GLU A 54 5.75 22.02 13.05
CA GLU A 54 6.42 20.74 13.27
C GLU A 54 6.03 19.73 12.21
N VAL A 55 6.96 18.85 11.84
CA VAL A 55 6.72 17.69 10.99
C VAL A 55 6.74 16.46 11.88
N LEU A 56 5.66 15.69 11.88
CA LEU A 56 5.43 14.58 12.83
C LEU A 56 5.84 13.21 12.27
N VAL A 57 6.27 13.18 11.01
CA VAL A 57 6.59 11.96 10.26
C VAL A 57 7.90 12.09 9.50
N GLN A 58 8.51 10.95 9.19
CA GLN A 58 9.74 10.87 8.39
C GLN A 58 9.45 10.37 6.97
N GLU A 59 10.32 10.70 6.02
CA GLU A 59 10.22 10.20 4.65
C GLU A 59 10.27 8.67 4.63
N GLY A 60 9.39 8.04 3.85
CA GLY A 60 9.26 6.58 3.76
C GLY A 60 8.51 5.92 4.93
N GLN A 61 8.08 6.68 5.94
CA GLN A 61 7.31 6.14 7.05
C GLN A 61 5.89 5.73 6.61
N THR A 62 5.47 4.52 6.99
CA THR A 62 4.08 4.08 6.81
C THR A 62 3.18 4.76 7.84
N VAL A 63 2.09 5.38 7.37
CA VAL A 63 1.12 6.10 8.18
C VAL A 63 -0.28 5.56 7.92
N GLN A 64 -1.16 5.65 8.93
CA GLN A 64 -2.57 5.26 8.81
C GLN A 64 -3.43 6.46 8.39
N ALA A 65 -4.60 6.19 7.81
CA ALA A 65 -5.55 7.23 7.47
C ALA A 65 -5.97 8.03 8.72
N GLY A 66 -5.97 9.35 8.62
CA GLY A 66 -6.28 10.26 9.74
C GLY A 66 -5.11 10.53 10.69
N ALA A 67 -3.94 9.89 10.49
CA ALA A 67 -2.76 10.22 11.27
C ALA A 67 -2.26 11.63 10.95
N PRO A 68 -1.96 12.47 11.96
CA PRO A 68 -1.44 13.81 11.74
C PRO A 68 0.00 13.74 11.19
N LEU A 69 0.23 14.37 10.04
CA LEU A 69 1.54 14.38 9.38
C LEU A 69 2.37 15.62 9.73
N LEU A 70 1.69 16.75 9.92
CA LEU A 70 2.31 18.04 10.19
C LEU A 70 1.41 18.85 11.12
N ARG A 71 2.01 19.77 11.86
CA ARG A 71 1.31 20.74 12.69
C ARG A 71 1.55 22.13 12.14
N LEU A 72 0.48 22.84 11.81
CA LEU A 72 0.53 24.23 11.36
C LEU A 72 0.31 25.17 12.55
N ARG A 73 1.04 26.28 12.58
CA ARG A 73 0.75 27.41 13.46
C ARG A 73 0.01 28.50 12.70
N PHE A 74 -1.06 28.99 13.31
CA PHE A 74 -1.91 30.06 12.81
C PHE A 74 -1.90 31.21 13.82
N SER A 75 -1.00 32.18 13.66
CA SER A 75 -0.95 33.39 14.51
C SER A 75 -2.26 34.17 14.51
N ASP A 76 -2.94 34.15 13.36
CA ASP A 76 -4.11 34.99 13.11
C ASP A 76 -5.37 34.38 13.72
N VAL A 77 -5.48 33.05 13.77
CA VAL A 77 -6.65 32.35 14.34
C VAL A 77 -6.69 32.51 15.86
N GLU A 78 -5.54 32.36 16.54
CA GLU A 78 -5.46 32.54 17.99
C GLU A 78 -5.83 33.98 18.39
N THR A 79 -5.37 34.96 17.63
CA THR A 79 -5.71 36.38 17.86
C THR A 79 -7.19 36.66 17.53
N ALA A 80 -7.71 36.08 16.45
CA ALA A 80 -9.12 36.22 16.05
C ALA A 80 -10.09 35.59 17.06
N LEU A 81 -9.67 34.60 17.85
CA LEU A 81 -10.49 33.96 18.87
C LEU A 81 -10.53 34.73 20.20
N GLN A 82 -9.49 35.48 20.54
CA GLN A 82 -9.44 36.25 21.79
C GLN A 82 -10.51 37.34 21.85
N SER A 83 -10.73 38.06 20.75
CA SER A 83 -11.74 39.12 20.65
C SER A 83 -13.19 38.65 20.90
N PRO A 84 -13.71 37.60 20.21
CA PRO A 84 -15.06 37.09 20.43
C PRO A 84 -15.22 36.42 21.79
N GLN A 85 -14.18 35.76 22.33
CA GLN A 85 -14.23 35.22 23.69
C GLN A 85 -14.37 36.34 24.73
N ALA A 86 -13.64 37.44 24.58
CA ALA A 86 -13.79 38.61 25.45
C ALA A 86 -15.19 39.23 25.31
N ALA A 87 -15.73 39.31 24.09
CA ALA A 87 -17.10 39.80 23.87
C ALA A 87 -18.16 38.90 24.53
N LEU A 88 -18.02 37.58 24.44
CA LEU A 88 -18.89 36.60 25.11
C LEU A 88 -18.85 36.79 26.63
N GLN A 89 -17.66 36.90 27.21
CA GLN A 89 -17.50 37.10 28.65
C GLN A 89 -18.18 38.39 29.12
N ARG A 90 -18.06 39.49 28.35
CA ARG A 90 -18.77 40.76 28.65
C ARG A 90 -20.28 40.59 28.60
N ALA A 91 -20.81 39.94 27.56
CA ALA A 91 -22.25 39.70 27.43
C ALA A 91 -22.79 38.81 28.58
N GLN A 92 -22.05 37.76 28.95
CA GLN A 92 -22.42 36.90 30.09
C GLN A 92 -22.38 37.66 31.42
N ALA A 93 -21.42 38.56 31.61
CA ALA A 93 -21.36 39.42 32.80
C ALA A 93 -22.56 40.37 32.85
N GLN A 94 -22.97 40.96 31.72
CA GLN A 94 -24.15 41.82 31.64
C GLN A 94 -25.45 41.07 31.99
N VAL A 95 -25.63 39.85 31.48
CA VAL A 95 -26.79 39.02 31.82
C VAL A 95 -26.82 38.67 33.30
N ARG A 96 -25.68 38.30 33.90
CA ARG A 96 -25.59 38.03 35.34
C ARG A 96 -25.95 39.25 36.18
N LEU A 97 -25.47 40.43 35.81
CA LEU A 97 -25.79 41.66 36.53
C LEU A 97 -27.28 42.04 36.41
N ALA A 98 -27.93 41.69 35.30
CA ALA A 98 -29.36 41.94 35.10
C ALA A 98 -30.29 40.91 35.78
N GLN A 99 -29.74 39.79 36.28
CA GLN A 99 -30.48 38.73 36.99
C GLN A 99 -30.42 38.87 38.52
N ILE A 100 -29.78 39.92 39.03
CA ILE A 100 -29.71 40.28 40.45
C ILE A 100 -30.67 41.45 40.67
#